data_AF-M8BPE6-F1
#
_entry.id   AF-M8BPE6-F1
#
_cell.length_a   1.000
_cell.length_b   1.000
_cell.length_c   1.000
_cell.angle_alpha   90.00
_cell.angle_beta   90.00
_cell.angle_gamma   90.00
#
_symmetry.space_group_name_H-M   'P 1'
#
loop_
_entity.id
_entity.type
_entity.pdbx_description
1 polymer ?
#
loop_
_entity_poly.entity_id
_entity_poly.type
_entity_poly.pdbx_seq_one_letter_code
_entity_poly.pdbx_strand_id
1 'polypeptide(L)'
;MASTAQVNSLLSVAAELEPKEFVASFPSSMGLLGKSIIIDLPCFHRTTSIMLDHVFIRSVPVGVEFPMLEMLSLLHCNGNLDALLSCCPRLCTLLLSGILFETCDLRVNSPSLQDLVVRPFSTERVNIIAPMLKKLEILFTVMLDVNISVFAPIMEKAGGTATT
;
A
#
# COMPACT_ATOMS: atom_id res chain seq x y z
N MET A 1 24.59 -0.86 -8.40
CA MET A 1 23.30 -1.00 -7.69
C MET A 1 23.52 -0.58 -6.25
N ALA A 2 22.69 0.32 -5.71
CA ALA A 2 22.79 0.70 -4.29
C ALA A 2 22.52 -0.53 -3.42
N SER A 3 23.28 -0.73 -2.36
CA SER A 3 23.02 -1.79 -1.39
C SER A 3 21.81 -1.42 -0.51
N THR A 4 21.12 -2.41 0.05
CA THR A 4 20.00 -2.20 0.99
C THR A 4 20.40 -1.30 2.17
N ALA A 5 21.64 -1.46 2.67
CA ALA A 5 22.19 -0.62 3.73
C ALA A 5 22.31 0.86 3.33
N GLN A 6 22.73 1.14 2.09
CA GLN A 6 22.81 2.53 1.58
C GLN A 6 21.42 3.14 1.45
N VAL A 7 20.44 2.36 0.98
CA VAL A 7 19.05 2.80 0.87
C VAL A 7 18.47 3.10 2.26
N ASN A 8 18.61 2.19 3.23
CA ASN A 8 18.12 2.41 4.59
C ASN A 8 18.80 3.61 5.28
N SER A 9 20.10 3.81 5.04
CA SER A 9 20.78 5.01 5.53
C SER A 9 20.20 6.29 4.93
N LEU A 10 19.87 6.29 3.63
CA LEU A 10 19.25 7.43 2.97
C LEU A 10 17.82 7.68 3.49
N LEU A 11 17.05 6.62 3.72
CA LEU A 11 15.71 6.72 4.33
C LEU A 11 15.78 7.36 5.72
N SER A 12 16.75 6.95 6.54
CA SER A 12 16.95 7.55 7.87
C SER A 12 17.21 9.05 7.78
N VAL A 13 18.10 9.49 6.88
CA VAL A 13 18.38 10.92 6.65
C VAL A 13 17.15 11.63 6.12
N ALA A 14 16.38 11.01 5.22
CA ALA A 14 15.14 11.59 4.71
C ALA A 14 14.10 11.77 5.83
N ALA A 15 14.04 10.88 6.82
CA ALA A 15 13.15 11.01 7.96
C ALA A 15 13.51 12.20 8.86
N GLU A 16 14.81 12.50 9.03
CA GLU A 16 15.28 13.68 9.78
C GLU A 16 14.85 15.01 9.14
N LEU A 17 14.61 15.02 7.83
CA LEU A 17 14.11 16.19 7.11
C LEU A 17 12.60 16.42 7.31
N GLU A 18 11.90 15.47 7.96
CA GLU A 18 10.45 15.49 8.18
C GLU A 18 9.63 15.94 6.96
N PRO A 19 9.83 15.32 5.78
CA PRO A 19 9.20 15.78 4.55
C PRO A 19 7.68 15.67 4.66
N LYS A 20 6.96 16.64 4.10
CA LYS A 20 5.49 16.53 4.00
C LYS A 20 5.09 15.39 3.06
N GLU A 21 5.84 15.21 1.98
CA GLU A 21 5.63 14.18 0.97
C GLU A 21 6.92 13.42 0.75
N PHE A 22 6.84 12.09 0.81
CA PHE A 22 7.98 11.21 0.63
C PHE A 22 7.75 10.31 -0.57
N VAL A 23 8.68 10.34 -1.54
CA VAL A 23 8.62 9.54 -2.75
C VAL A 23 9.92 8.76 -2.89
N ALA A 24 9.82 7.44 -2.97
CA ALA A 24 10.96 6.58 -3.27
C ALA A 24 10.59 5.58 -4.38
N SER A 25 11.23 5.73 -5.52
CA SER A 25 11.11 4.81 -6.65
C SER A 25 12.47 4.23 -6.98
N PHE A 26 12.51 2.92 -7.14
CA PHE A 26 13.72 2.18 -7.43
C PHE A 26 13.64 1.51 -8.79
N PRO A 27 14.76 1.39 -9.52
CA PRO A 27 14.77 0.73 -10.81
C PRO A 27 14.36 -0.74 -10.65
N SER A 28 13.43 -1.18 -11.49
CA SER A 28 13.09 -2.59 -11.63
C SER A 28 14.34 -3.39 -11.97
N SER A 29 14.83 -4.23 -11.06
CA SER A 29 15.87 -5.18 -11.42
C SER A 29 15.23 -6.22 -12.34
N MET A 30 15.51 -6.14 -13.65
CA MET A 30 14.99 -7.05 -14.67
C MET A 30 14.93 -8.51 -14.19
N GLY A 31 13.72 -9.05 -14.11
CA GLY A 31 13.45 -10.46 -13.89
C GLY A 31 12.20 -10.68 -13.04
N LEU A 32 11.40 -11.68 -13.39
CA LEU A 32 10.22 -12.18 -12.63
C LEU A 32 10.57 -12.69 -11.21
N LEU A 33 11.85 -12.60 -10.83
CA LEU A 33 12.48 -12.98 -9.56
C LEU A 33 13.50 -11.92 -9.09
N GLY A 34 13.43 -10.70 -9.64
CA GLY A 34 14.35 -9.61 -9.34
C GLY A 34 14.36 -9.28 -7.85
N LYS A 35 15.55 -9.16 -7.25
CA LYS A 35 15.71 -8.79 -5.84
C LYS A 35 15.15 -7.38 -5.62
N SER A 36 13.92 -7.27 -5.16
CA SER A 36 13.38 -6.01 -4.65
C SER A 36 14.31 -5.46 -3.58
N ILE A 37 14.49 -4.13 -3.58
CA ILE A 37 15.27 -3.49 -2.53
C ILE A 37 14.50 -3.62 -1.23
N ILE A 38 15.13 -4.29 -0.27
CA ILE A 38 14.59 -4.44 1.07
C ILE A 38 14.79 -3.11 1.78
N ILE A 39 13.70 -2.53 2.25
CA ILE A 39 13.69 -1.28 3.01
C ILE A 39 13.13 -1.50 4.42
N ASP A 40 13.71 -0.77 5.36
CA ASP A 40 13.15 -0.57 6.70
C ASP A 40 12.55 0.85 6.72
N LEU A 41 11.22 0.97 6.86
CA LEU A 41 10.56 2.27 6.80
C LEU A 41 10.82 3.05 8.10
N PRO A 42 11.47 4.22 8.06
CA PRO A 42 11.69 5.03 9.24
C PRO A 42 10.39 5.70 9.68
N CYS A 43 10.36 6.18 10.93
CA CYS A 43 9.21 6.91 11.45
C CYS A 43 9.15 8.31 10.84
N PHE A 44 8.07 8.59 10.10
CA PHE A 44 7.83 9.90 9.50
C PHE A 44 6.75 10.64 10.28
N HIS A 45 7.15 11.48 11.24
CA HIS A 45 6.21 12.13 12.16
C HIS A 45 5.29 13.16 11.49
N ARG A 46 5.77 13.85 10.45
CA ARG A 46 5.04 14.95 9.77
C ARG A 46 4.59 14.63 8.34
N THR A 47 4.99 13.48 7.82
CA THR A 47 4.68 13.11 6.43
C THR A 47 3.21 12.77 6.30
N THR A 48 2.55 13.42 5.36
CA THR A 48 1.14 13.21 5.04
C THR A 48 0.95 12.31 3.82
N SER A 49 1.98 12.18 2.98
CA SER A 49 1.92 11.34 1.77
C SER A 49 3.20 10.53 1.59
N ILE A 50 3.04 9.23 1.36
CA ILE A 50 4.14 8.31 1.02
C ILE A 50 3.81 7.62 -0.31
N MET A 51 4.75 7.66 -1.25
CA MET A 51 4.75 6.85 -2.46
C MET A 51 6.00 5.98 -2.51
N LEU A 52 5.80 4.68 -2.63
CA LEU A 52 6.87 3.70 -2.78
C LEU A 52 6.69 2.93 -4.09
N ASP A 53 7.79 2.69 -4.79
CA ASP A 53 7.80 1.94 -6.04
C ASP A 53 8.98 0.95 -6.12
N HIS A 54 8.71 -0.31 -6.45
CA HIS A 54 9.68 -1.41 -6.58
C HIS A 54 10.49 -1.74 -5.30
N VAL A 55 9.82 -1.82 -4.15
CA VAL A 55 10.45 -2.14 -2.85
C VAL A 55 9.84 -3.34 -2.14
N PHE A 56 10.65 -4.00 -1.30
CA PHE A 56 10.17 -4.96 -0.32
C PHE A 56 10.21 -4.32 1.08
N ILE A 57 9.04 -4.14 1.68
CA ILE A 57 8.87 -3.54 3.01
C ILE A 57 9.00 -4.66 4.03
N ARG A 58 10.15 -4.72 4.71
CA ARG A 58 10.52 -5.86 5.57
C ARG A 58 9.64 -5.97 6.82
N SER A 59 9.47 -4.87 7.53
CA SER A 59 8.66 -4.77 8.74
C SER A 59 8.65 -3.31 9.17
N VAL A 60 7.49 -2.84 9.63
CA VAL A 60 7.43 -1.64 10.45
C VAL A 60 7.76 -2.07 11.89
N PRO A 61 8.74 -1.44 12.57
CA PRO A 61 9.08 -1.80 13.94
C PRO A 61 7.87 -1.63 14.87
N VAL A 62 7.74 -2.50 15.87
CA VAL A 62 6.67 -2.43 16.87
C VAL A 62 6.71 -1.07 17.59
N GLY A 63 5.59 -0.35 17.60
CA GLY A 63 5.49 0.98 18.22
C GLY A 63 5.85 2.15 17.30
N VAL A 64 6.17 1.90 16.02
CA VAL A 64 6.27 2.96 15.01
C VAL A 64 4.89 3.25 14.45
N GLU A 65 4.49 4.51 14.49
CA GLU A 65 3.25 5.02 13.91
C GLU A 65 3.58 6.13 12.91
N PHE A 66 2.70 6.28 11.91
CA PHE A 66 2.69 7.37 10.95
C PHE A 66 1.51 8.28 11.30
N PRO A 67 1.62 9.12 12.34
CA PRO A 67 0.47 9.78 12.96
C PRO A 67 -0.18 10.82 12.05
N MET A 68 0.52 11.29 11.02
CA MET A 68 0.03 12.31 10.09
C MET A 68 -0.23 11.76 8.68
N LEU A 69 0.03 10.47 8.44
CA LEU A 69 -0.06 9.91 7.10
C LEU A 69 -1.52 9.78 6.67
N GLU A 70 -1.85 10.49 5.60
CA GLU A 70 -3.18 10.56 5.01
C GLU A 70 -3.23 9.78 3.69
N MET A 71 -2.13 9.75 2.93
CA MET A 71 -2.05 9.09 1.63
C MET A 71 -0.89 8.08 1.57
N LEU A 72 -1.19 6.87 1.13
CA LEU A 72 -0.20 5.82 0.89
C LEU A 72 -0.38 5.26 -0.52
N SER A 73 0.69 5.30 -1.32
CA SER A 73 0.75 4.72 -2.67
C SER A 73 1.84 3.65 -2.73
N LEU A 74 1.44 2.42 -3.02
CA LEU A 74 2.34 1.27 -3.17
C LEU A 74 2.28 0.75 -4.60
N LEU A 75 3.39 0.92 -5.32
CA LEU A 75 3.55 0.53 -6.71
C LEU A 75 4.59 -0.60 -6.78
N HIS A 76 4.26 -1.76 -7.34
CA HIS A 76 5.20 -2.88 -7.47
C HIS A 76 5.90 -3.26 -6.15
N CYS A 77 5.20 -3.06 -5.03
CA CYS A 77 5.72 -3.30 -3.69
C CYS A 77 5.33 -4.69 -3.21
N ASN A 78 6.09 -5.21 -2.24
CA ASN A 78 5.72 -6.41 -1.48
C ASN A 78 6.03 -6.17 0.02
N GLY A 79 5.36 -6.90 0.90
CA GLY A 79 5.48 -6.79 2.35
C GLY A 79 4.16 -7.10 3.06
N ASN A 80 4.14 -6.97 4.38
CA ASN A 80 2.94 -7.17 5.18
C ASN A 80 2.08 -5.89 5.18
N LEU A 81 1.06 -5.84 4.31
CA LEU A 81 0.15 -4.69 4.19
C LEU A 81 -0.63 -4.45 5.48
N ASP A 82 -1.16 -5.49 6.12
CA ASP A 82 -1.94 -5.37 7.37
C ASP A 82 -1.11 -4.69 8.47
N ALA A 83 0.15 -5.09 8.63
CA ALA A 83 1.08 -4.47 9.58
C ALA A 83 1.31 -3.00 9.26
N LEU A 84 1.51 -2.65 7.97
CA LEU A 84 1.71 -1.27 7.55
C LEU A 84 0.46 -0.41 7.79
N LEU A 85 -0.73 -0.91 7.46
CA LEU A 85 -1.99 -0.19 7.68
C LEU A 85 -2.28 0.03 9.17
N SER A 86 -1.89 -0.92 10.04
CA SER A 86 -2.05 -0.79 11.49
C SER A 86 -1.25 0.37 12.09
N CYS A 87 -0.17 0.79 11.42
CA CYS A 87 0.67 1.92 11.82
C CYS A 87 0.15 3.27 11.34
N CYS A 88 -0.93 3.33 10.55
CA CYS A 88 -1.39 4.53 9.86
C CYS A 88 -2.81 4.95 10.32
N PRO A 89 -2.96 5.52 11.53
CA PRO A 89 -4.28 5.79 12.14
C PRO A 89 -5.11 6.86 11.42
N ARG A 90 -4.49 7.69 10.58
CA ARG A 90 -5.15 8.78 9.83
C ARG A 90 -5.23 8.51 8.33
N LEU A 91 -4.88 7.30 7.88
CA LEU A 91 -4.85 6.98 6.46
C LEU A 91 -6.25 7.14 5.86
N CYS A 92 -6.41 8.05 4.91
CA CYS A 92 -7.66 8.27 4.21
C CYS A 92 -7.62 7.80 2.76
N THR A 93 -6.43 7.72 2.14
CA THR A 93 -6.28 7.32 0.74
C THR A 93 -5.23 6.23 0.59
N LEU A 94 -5.61 5.12 -0.03
CA LEU A 94 -4.73 3.99 -0.33
C LEU A 94 -4.77 3.69 -1.83
N LEU A 95 -3.60 3.69 -2.45
CA LEU A 95 -3.41 3.25 -3.83
C LEU A 95 -2.48 2.04 -3.86
N LEU A 96 -2.96 0.96 -4.47
CA LEU A 96 -2.22 -0.28 -4.68
C LEU A 96 -2.12 -0.55 -6.18
N SER A 97 -0.93 -0.86 -6.69
CA SER A 97 -0.72 -1.14 -8.12
C SER A 97 0.41 -2.13 -8.34
N GLY A 98 0.19 -3.16 -9.15
CA GLY A 98 1.24 -4.12 -9.50
C GLY A 98 1.79 -4.89 -8.30
N ILE A 99 0.99 -5.06 -7.24
CA ILE A 99 1.43 -5.66 -5.98
C ILE A 99 1.48 -7.18 -6.11
N LEU A 100 2.51 -7.79 -5.54
CA LEU A 100 2.77 -9.23 -5.49
C LEU A 100 2.86 -9.68 -4.03
N PHE A 101 1.71 -9.84 -3.35
CA PHE A 101 1.72 -10.35 -1.97
C PHE A 101 2.01 -11.85 -1.95
N GLU A 102 2.68 -12.32 -0.89
CA GLU A 102 3.04 -13.74 -0.70
C GLU A 102 1.82 -14.67 -0.68
N THR A 103 0.71 -14.17 -0.16
CA THR A 103 -0.61 -14.78 -0.26
C THR A 103 -1.38 -14.06 -1.35
N CYS A 104 -1.97 -14.79 -2.30
CA CYS A 104 -2.84 -14.24 -3.35
C CYS A 104 -4.12 -13.58 -2.80
N ASP A 105 -4.17 -13.19 -1.52
CA ASP A 105 -5.30 -12.58 -0.83
C ASP A 105 -5.00 -11.11 -0.55
N LEU A 106 -5.89 -10.21 -0.96
CA LEU A 106 -5.86 -8.81 -0.56
C LEU A 106 -6.67 -8.62 0.71
N ARG A 107 -5.99 -8.22 1.80
CA ARG A 107 -6.62 -7.77 3.02
C ARG A 107 -6.33 -6.30 3.26
N VAL A 108 -7.38 -5.51 3.49
CA VAL A 108 -7.28 -4.09 3.84
C VAL A 108 -8.06 -3.87 5.11
N ASN A 109 -7.37 -3.53 6.20
CA ASN A 109 -7.99 -3.16 7.46
C ASN A 109 -7.53 -1.75 7.86
N SER A 110 -8.42 -0.77 7.69
CA SER A 110 -8.12 0.62 8.04
C SER A 110 -9.41 1.37 8.39
N PRO A 111 -9.63 1.71 9.68
CA PRO A 111 -10.84 2.40 10.13
C PRO A 111 -11.08 3.76 9.49
N SER A 112 -10.00 4.48 9.17
CA SER A 112 -10.02 5.85 8.66
C SER A 112 -10.08 5.96 7.13
N LEU A 113 -9.93 4.83 6.42
CA LEU A 113 -9.79 4.81 4.97
C LEU A 113 -11.07 5.28 4.27
N GLN A 114 -10.93 6.25 3.38
CA GLN A 114 -12.02 6.86 2.61
C GLN A 114 -11.95 6.54 1.12
N ASP A 115 -10.75 6.50 0.55
CA ASP A 115 -10.53 6.22 -0.86
C ASP A 115 -9.58 5.03 -1.02
N LEU A 116 -10.03 3.99 -1.72
CA LEU A 116 -9.24 2.81 -2.06
C LEU A 116 -9.21 2.62 -3.57
N VAL A 117 -8.01 2.66 -4.14
CA VAL A 117 -7.77 2.35 -5.56
C VAL A 117 -6.83 1.15 -5.63
N VAL A 118 -7.28 0.09 -6.28
CA VAL A 118 -6.49 -1.11 -6.51
C VAL A 118 -6.43 -1.37 -8.00
N ARG A 119 -5.24 -1.14 -8.57
CA ARG A 119 -4.91 -1.36 -9.97
C ARG A 119 -4.55 -2.83 -10.22
N PRO A 120 -4.56 -3.30 -11.49
CA PRO A 120 -4.65 -4.72 -11.81
C PRO A 120 -3.62 -5.57 -11.06
N PHE A 121 -4.15 -6.57 -10.37
CA PHE A 121 -3.43 -7.56 -9.57
C PHE A 121 -4.15 -8.90 -9.69
N SER A 122 -3.41 -10.00 -9.47
CA SER A 122 -3.96 -11.34 -9.41
C SER A 122 -4.28 -11.67 -7.95
N THR A 123 -5.52 -12.02 -7.66
CA THR A 123 -5.95 -12.38 -6.31
C THR A 123 -7.06 -13.42 -6.35
N GLU A 124 -7.08 -14.28 -5.34
CA GLU A 124 -8.14 -15.26 -5.12
C GLU A 124 -9.20 -14.71 -4.15
N ARG A 125 -8.79 -13.87 -3.19
CA ARG A 125 -9.69 -13.33 -2.16
C ARG A 125 -9.44 -11.87 -1.84
N VAL A 126 -10.51 -11.11 -1.69
CA VAL A 126 -10.48 -9.71 -1.26
C VAL A 126 -11.31 -9.55 0.01
N ASN A 127 -10.69 -9.01 1.06
CA ASN A 127 -11.35 -8.66 2.32
C ASN A 127 -11.01 -7.22 2.70
N ILE A 128 -12.02 -6.35 2.63
CA ILE A 128 -11.87 -4.93 2.95
C ILE A 128 -12.71 -4.61 4.18
N ILE A 129 -12.05 -4.16 5.25
CA ILE A 129 -12.63 -3.64 6.49
C ILE A 129 -12.26 -2.17 6.56
N ALA A 130 -13.14 -1.32 6.02
CA ALA A 130 -12.93 0.12 5.92
C ALA A 130 -14.26 0.85 6.19
N PRO A 131 -14.62 1.06 7.48
CA PRO A 131 -15.90 1.62 7.87
C PRO A 131 -16.11 3.09 7.49
N MET A 132 -15.11 3.79 6.95
CA MET A 132 -15.24 5.18 6.47
C MET A 132 -15.13 5.29 4.95
N LEU A 133 -15.14 4.16 4.23
CA LEU A 133 -14.89 4.10 2.79
C LEU A 133 -15.99 4.80 1.99
N LYS A 134 -15.59 5.75 1.15
CA LYS A 134 -16.45 6.55 0.25
C LYS A 134 -16.24 6.19 -1.20
N LYS A 135 -15.00 5.90 -1.60
CA LYS A 135 -14.65 5.50 -2.97
C LYS A 135 -13.88 4.19 -2.97
N LEU A 136 -14.31 3.31 -3.86
CA LEU A 136 -13.68 2.03 -4.11
C LEU A 136 -13.54 1.86 -5.63
N GLU A 137 -12.31 1.77 -6.09
CA GLU A 137 -11.99 1.39 -7.47
C GLU A 137 -11.10 0.16 -7.40
N ILE A 138 -11.55 -0.94 -8.00
CA ILE A 138 -10.73 -2.14 -8.12
C ILE A 138 -10.75 -2.63 -9.56
N LEU A 139 -9.56 -2.82 -10.11
CA LEU A 139 -9.32 -3.48 -11.37
C LEU A 139 -8.64 -4.82 -11.09
N PHE A 140 -9.16 -5.89 -11.67
CA PHE A 140 -8.61 -7.25 -11.53
C PHE A 140 -8.25 -7.82 -12.89
N THR A 141 -7.24 -8.67 -12.92
CA THR A 141 -7.02 -9.58 -14.05
C THR A 141 -7.49 -10.96 -13.62
N VAL A 142 -8.66 -11.37 -14.12
CA VAL A 142 -9.29 -12.65 -13.72
C VAL A 142 -8.56 -13.81 -14.39
N MET A 143 -7.94 -14.66 -13.59
CA MET A 143 -7.37 -15.94 -14.03
C MET A 143 -8.20 -17.15 -13.52
N LEU A 144 -8.90 -17.00 -12.39
CA LEU A 144 -9.73 -18.01 -11.70
C LEU A 144 -10.88 -17.32 -10.93
N ASP A 145 -11.77 -18.11 -10.30
CA ASP A 145 -12.88 -17.63 -9.45
C ASP A 145 -12.37 -16.77 -8.28
N VAL A 146 -12.98 -15.58 -8.07
CA VAL A 146 -12.58 -14.62 -7.03
C VAL A 146 -13.67 -14.48 -5.97
N ASN A 147 -13.29 -14.53 -4.69
CA ASN A 147 -14.20 -14.27 -3.57
C ASN A 147 -13.98 -12.84 -3.01
N ILE A 148 -15.00 -11.99 -3.09
CA ILE A 148 -14.92 -10.59 -2.68
C ILE A 148 -15.86 -10.35 -1.50
N SER A 149 -15.29 -9.88 -0.39
CA SER A 149 -16.00 -9.46 0.82
C SER A 149 -15.64 -8.02 1.17
N VAL A 150 -16.65 -7.17 1.28
CA VAL A 150 -16.48 -5.73 1.60
C VAL A 150 -17.36 -5.40 2.78
N PHE A 151 -16.72 -5.00 3.88
CA PHE A 151 -17.36 -4.49 5.08
C PHE A 151 -17.10 -2.98 5.15
N ALA A 152 -18.01 -2.23 4.51
CA ALA A 152 -18.10 -0.78 4.53
C ALA A 152 -19.51 -0.37 5.00
N PRO A 153 -19.71 0.84 5.56
CA PRO A 153 -21.04 1.40 5.76
C PRO A 153 -21.77 1.50 4.41
N ILE A 154 -23.09 1.70 4.45
CA ILE A 154 -23.94 1.85 3.27
C ILE A 154 -23.28 2.85 2.30
N MET A 155 -22.72 2.34 1.20
CA MET A 155 -22.10 3.14 0.16
C MET A 155 -23.21 3.92 -0.56
N GLU A 156 -23.09 5.24 -0.68
CA GLU A 156 -23.91 6.01 -1.59
C GLU A 156 -23.55 5.63 -3.03
N LYS A 157 -24.27 4.64 -3.56
CA LYS A 157 -24.45 4.21 -4.95
C LYS A 157 -23.29 4.54 -5.92
N ALA A 158 -22.40 3.57 -6.14
CA ALA A 158 -21.52 3.55 -7.29
C ALA A 158 -22.33 3.28 -8.58
N GLY A 159 -22.28 4.19 -9.54
CA GLY A 159 -22.79 3.99 -10.89
C GLY A 159 -21.86 3.05 -11.66
N GLY A 160 -22.16 1.75 -11.65
CA GLY A 160 -21.51 0.79 -12.53
C GLY A 160 -22.06 0.92 -13.95
N THR A 161 -21.26 1.41 -14.88
CA THR A 161 -21.50 1.23 -16.30
C THR A 161 -20.85 -0.07 -16.74
N ALA A 162 -21.68 -1.10 -16.97
CA ALA A 162 -21.27 -2.23 -17.78
C ALA A 162 -21.11 -1.73 -19.22
N THR A 163 -19.89 -1.74 -19.75
CA THR A 163 -19.67 -1.60 -21.19
C THR A 163 -19.52 -3.01 -21.78
N THR A 164 -20.48 -3.27 -22.66
CA THR A 164 -20.76 -4.37 -23.61
C THR A 164 -19.71 -5.45 -23.84
#